data_AF-R7Q6H0-F1
#
_entry.id   AF-R7Q6H0-F1
#
_cell.length_a   1.000
_cell.length_b   1.000
_cell.length_c   1.000
_cell.angle_alpha   90.00
_cell.angle_beta   90.00
_cell.angle_gamma   90.00
#
_symmetry.space_group_name_H-M   'P 1'
#
loop_
_entity.id
_entity.type
_entity.pdbx_description
1 polymer ?
#
loop_
_entity_poly.entity_id
_entity_poly.type
_entity_poly.pdbx_seq_one_letter_code
_entity_poly.pdbx_strand_id
1 'polypeptide(L)'
;MKRSVTFNDERCGRKPVLFTEEEQTIKKAALEFSRNGTPLSRECLKDLVQMFVNSLPLSHQNALPFKDTRTGDSFVRNFLNRHKERSLKRRANLEKPRADAMSPVTMAEHFARLHQVYREYKITSAQQIFNLDESGFSMRTVHRSRTKAVFERTARSNSKELKWSKNAEHATIMPVVSADGRVWCPVAILPGKRSKYRIRADGKKETPSCYLPSNAYTSYRDPAGVDGAIFYDWAQKFVTETTHLRQKHKNIVLTFDGYGAHVSLRALKVLKENNIVVVGLPAHTSHRTQVLDYSVFSSFKTFFRSTLNRRAIGATNECRNDIYTLCEMLHEAYKRSVTYNNIVSGFKACGIWCPTRKDIVPEVINASDITNWQGYESQAAAHRGYQELVDKFKRSKNLLVSDGEVLNSGTINTTSGALLTSEDVLEALQARSDHRAAEEQARNSRAEEACQRRAIRIAQAEATAREKELAAQRKAAHDRWLSQRSSRQRQLDENRIARRQLAKMKVAAMSSVSIVAE
;
A
#
# COMPACT_ATOMS: atom_id res chain seq x y z
N MET A 1 -35.06 -66.60 -25.03
CA MET A 1 -35.74 -65.69 -24.08
C MET A 1 -34.90 -65.58 -22.81
N LYS A 2 -34.07 -64.52 -22.69
CA LYS A 2 -33.32 -64.24 -21.46
C LYS A 2 -34.17 -63.32 -20.59
N ARG A 3 -34.50 -63.76 -19.36
CA ARG A 3 -35.25 -62.99 -18.37
C ARG A 3 -34.44 -61.74 -17.99
N SER A 4 -35.05 -60.57 -18.20
CA SER A 4 -34.56 -59.28 -17.71
C SER A 4 -34.73 -59.21 -16.19
N VAL A 5 -33.62 -59.14 -15.46
CA VAL A 5 -33.64 -58.79 -14.03
C VAL A 5 -33.63 -57.27 -13.96
N THR A 6 -34.76 -56.69 -13.58
CA THR A 6 -34.88 -55.30 -13.17
C THR A 6 -34.22 -55.13 -11.81
N PHE A 7 -33.10 -54.39 -11.75
CA PHE A 7 -32.52 -53.94 -10.50
C PHE A 7 -33.37 -52.79 -9.93
N ASN A 8 -34.02 -53.03 -8.79
CA ASN A 8 -34.59 -51.97 -7.96
C ASN A 8 -33.44 -51.20 -7.30
N ASP A 9 -33.18 -49.95 -7.72
CA ASP A 9 -32.22 -49.05 -7.06
C ASP A 9 -32.89 -48.35 -5.87
N GLU A 10 -33.29 -49.12 -4.86
CA GLU A 10 -33.68 -48.57 -3.55
C GLU A 10 -32.45 -48.52 -2.65
N ARG A 11 -31.79 -47.36 -2.58
CA ARG A 11 -30.70 -47.14 -1.62
C ARG A 11 -31.27 -47.11 -0.20
N CYS A 12 -31.06 -48.20 0.55
CA CYS A 12 -31.33 -48.31 2.00
C CYS A 12 -30.43 -47.41 2.87
N GLY A 13 -30.56 -46.08 2.75
CA GLY A 13 -30.04 -45.11 3.71
C GLY A 13 -31.09 -44.73 4.76
N ARG A 14 -30.66 -44.26 5.94
CA ARG A 14 -31.57 -43.61 6.90
C ARG A 14 -32.33 -42.48 6.20
N LYS A 15 -33.65 -42.41 6.40
CA LYS A 15 -34.50 -41.35 5.87
C LYS A 15 -33.98 -39.97 6.33
N PRO A 16 -34.09 -38.92 5.50
CA PRO A 16 -33.73 -37.55 5.88
C PRO A 16 -34.44 -37.15 7.17
N VAL A 17 -33.74 -36.35 7.99
CA VAL A 17 -34.24 -35.91 9.29
C VAL A 17 -35.32 -34.83 9.15
N LEU A 18 -35.24 -34.02 8.09
CA LEU A 18 -36.23 -33.02 7.70
C LEU A 18 -37.02 -33.52 6.50
N PHE A 19 -38.24 -33.01 6.32
CA PHE A 19 -39.03 -33.29 5.13
C PHE A 19 -38.39 -32.66 3.88
N THR A 20 -38.75 -33.21 2.71
CA THR A 20 -38.20 -32.72 1.43
C THR A 20 -38.48 -31.23 1.21
N GLU A 21 -39.67 -30.74 1.56
CA GLU A 21 -40.06 -29.34 1.40
C GLU A 21 -39.26 -28.38 2.32
N GLU A 22 -38.98 -28.84 3.54
CA GLU A 22 -38.16 -28.13 4.52
C GLU A 22 -36.70 -28.05 4.06
N GLU A 23 -36.14 -29.16 3.55
CA GLU A 23 -34.80 -29.16 2.95
C GLU A 23 -34.73 -28.23 1.73
N GLN A 24 -35.76 -28.16 0.89
CA GLN A 24 -35.80 -27.21 -0.24
C GLN A 24 -35.86 -25.74 0.23
N THR A 25 -36.56 -25.45 1.33
CA THR A 25 -36.63 -24.11 1.90
C THR A 25 -35.27 -23.65 2.43
N ILE A 26 -34.61 -24.50 3.20
CA ILE A 26 -33.24 -24.26 3.70
C ILE A 26 -32.27 -24.10 2.53
N LYS A 27 -32.41 -24.93 1.48
CA LYS A 27 -31.62 -24.85 0.26
C LYS A 27 -31.82 -23.52 -0.45
N LYS A 28 -33.06 -23.05 -0.63
CA LYS A 28 -33.36 -21.77 -1.29
C LYS A 28 -32.75 -20.60 -0.52
N ALA A 29 -32.91 -20.57 0.80
CA ALA A 29 -32.33 -19.53 1.65
C ALA A 29 -30.79 -19.55 1.59
N ALA A 30 -30.15 -20.72 1.71
CA ALA A 30 -28.69 -20.83 1.60
C ALA A 30 -28.16 -20.36 0.23
N LEU A 31 -28.93 -20.54 -0.84
CA LEU A 31 -28.58 -20.05 -2.17
C LEU A 31 -28.70 -18.54 -2.31
N GLU A 32 -29.66 -17.94 -1.62
CA GLU A 32 -29.85 -16.50 -1.62
C GLU A 32 -28.63 -15.79 -0.98
N PHE A 33 -28.13 -16.30 0.15
CA PHE A 33 -26.86 -15.84 0.74
C PHE A 33 -25.67 -16.00 -0.23
N SER A 34 -25.59 -17.12 -0.96
CA SER A 34 -24.54 -17.32 -1.95
C SER A 34 -24.65 -16.38 -3.15
N ARG A 35 -25.87 -16.08 -3.62
CA ARG A 35 -26.13 -15.13 -4.71
C ARG A 35 -25.79 -13.70 -4.29
N ASN A 36 -26.09 -13.35 -3.05
CA ASN A 36 -25.80 -12.03 -2.48
C ASN A 36 -24.33 -11.86 -2.04
N GLY A 37 -23.42 -12.74 -2.49
CA GLY A 37 -21.98 -12.62 -2.23
C GLY A 37 -21.52 -12.98 -0.81
N THR A 38 -22.40 -13.55 0.03
CA THR A 38 -22.13 -13.91 1.43
C THR A 38 -22.39 -15.40 1.72
N PRO A 39 -21.73 -16.34 1.00
CA PRO A 39 -22.02 -17.76 1.08
C PRO A 39 -21.82 -18.31 2.50
N LEU A 40 -22.80 -19.06 3.03
CA LEU A 40 -22.77 -19.55 4.41
C LEU A 40 -21.56 -20.47 4.69
N SER A 41 -20.96 -20.31 5.87
CA SER A 41 -19.98 -21.27 6.38
C SER A 41 -20.67 -22.56 6.86
N ARG A 42 -19.90 -23.60 7.19
CA ARG A 42 -20.47 -24.81 7.81
C ARG A 42 -21.25 -24.46 9.08
N GLU A 43 -20.73 -23.58 9.93
CA GLU A 43 -21.40 -23.17 11.15
C GLU A 43 -22.63 -22.32 10.87
N CYS A 44 -22.54 -21.35 9.94
CA CYS A 44 -23.69 -20.53 9.59
C CYS A 44 -24.82 -21.34 8.93
N LEU A 45 -24.50 -22.43 8.22
CA LEU A 45 -25.53 -23.35 7.71
C LEU A 45 -26.22 -24.09 8.85
N LYS A 46 -25.49 -24.50 9.90
CA LYS A 46 -26.11 -25.06 11.10
C LYS A 46 -26.99 -24.04 11.81
N ASP A 47 -26.53 -22.78 11.90
CA ASP A 47 -27.30 -21.68 12.49
C ASP A 47 -28.57 -21.38 11.67
N LEU A 48 -28.49 -21.41 10.33
CA LEU A 48 -29.66 -21.27 9.45
C LEU A 48 -30.68 -22.38 9.68
N VAL A 49 -30.22 -23.64 9.76
CA VAL A 49 -31.10 -24.79 10.01
C VAL A 49 -31.70 -24.72 11.41
N GLN A 50 -30.90 -24.29 12.38
CA GLN A 50 -31.33 -24.05 13.76
C GLN A 50 -32.44 -22.98 13.82
N MET A 51 -32.28 -21.87 13.11
CA MET A 51 -33.32 -20.83 12.99
C MET A 51 -34.60 -21.39 12.34
N PHE A 52 -34.43 -22.19 11.28
CA PHE A 52 -35.55 -22.85 10.62
C PHE A 52 -36.29 -23.82 11.56
N VAL A 53 -35.58 -24.69 12.26
CA VAL A 53 -36.16 -25.63 13.23
C VAL A 53 -36.91 -24.89 14.34
N ASN A 54 -36.36 -23.80 14.86
CA ASN A 54 -37.02 -22.98 15.88
C ASN A 54 -38.31 -22.30 15.39
N SER A 55 -38.49 -22.17 14.08
CA SER A 55 -39.73 -21.64 13.48
C SER A 55 -40.83 -22.69 13.31
N LEU A 56 -40.53 -23.98 13.47
CA LEU A 56 -41.49 -25.08 13.35
C LEU A 56 -42.32 -25.23 14.64
N PRO A 57 -43.52 -25.85 14.60
CA PRO A 57 -44.30 -26.14 15.80
C PRO A 57 -43.51 -27.01 16.80
N LEU A 58 -43.73 -26.79 18.11
CA LEU A 58 -42.99 -27.48 19.17
C LEU A 58 -43.10 -29.02 19.09
N SER A 59 -44.24 -29.54 18.65
CA SER A 59 -44.46 -30.96 18.39
C SER A 59 -43.51 -31.53 17.32
N HIS A 60 -43.23 -30.75 16.28
CA HIS A 60 -42.31 -31.12 15.21
C HIS A 60 -40.85 -30.94 15.66
N GLN A 61 -40.53 -29.88 16.43
CA GLN A 61 -39.19 -29.70 17.01
C GLN A 61 -38.76 -30.88 17.88
N ASN A 62 -39.66 -31.34 18.76
CA ASN A 62 -39.39 -32.44 19.69
C ASN A 62 -39.26 -33.80 18.98
N ALA A 63 -39.78 -33.94 17.76
CA ALA A 63 -39.63 -35.15 16.95
C ALA A 63 -38.26 -35.24 16.25
N LEU A 64 -37.51 -34.13 16.19
CA LEU A 64 -36.21 -34.09 15.53
C LEU A 64 -35.09 -34.59 16.47
N PRO A 65 -34.12 -35.37 15.98
CA PRO A 65 -33.00 -35.90 16.76
C PRO A 65 -31.89 -34.85 17.03
N PHE A 66 -32.22 -33.56 17.00
CA PHE A 66 -31.26 -32.47 17.19
C PHE A 66 -31.20 -32.05 18.66
N LYS A 67 -30.01 -32.16 19.26
CA LYS A 67 -29.79 -31.65 20.62
C LYS A 67 -29.81 -30.11 20.60
N ASP A 68 -30.59 -29.52 21.50
CA ASP A 68 -30.80 -28.07 21.60
C ASP A 68 -31.20 -27.45 20.25
N THR A 69 -31.95 -28.20 19.43
CA THR A 69 -32.38 -27.81 18.07
C THR A 69 -31.24 -27.55 17.06
N ARG A 70 -29.98 -27.82 17.44
CA ARG A 70 -28.79 -27.53 16.63
C ARG A 70 -28.33 -28.73 15.84
N THR A 71 -28.04 -28.52 14.56
CA THR A 71 -27.55 -29.59 13.69
C THR A 71 -26.04 -29.83 13.83
N GLY A 72 -25.63 -31.10 13.72
CA GLY A 72 -24.22 -31.52 13.79
C GLY A 72 -23.52 -31.57 12.43
N ASP A 73 -22.21 -31.84 12.44
CA ASP A 73 -21.39 -32.00 11.22
C ASP A 73 -21.89 -33.12 10.30
N SER A 74 -22.49 -34.17 10.87
CA SER A 74 -23.09 -35.29 10.13
C SER A 74 -24.29 -34.84 9.30
N PHE A 75 -25.13 -33.95 9.84
CA PHE A 75 -26.26 -33.38 9.11
C PHE A 75 -25.79 -32.60 7.90
N VAL A 76 -24.83 -31.67 8.10
CA VAL A 76 -24.28 -30.85 7.00
C VAL A 76 -23.68 -31.74 5.90
N ARG A 77 -22.91 -32.77 6.28
CA ARG A 77 -22.34 -33.72 5.31
C ARG A 77 -23.42 -34.44 4.51
N ASN A 78 -24.46 -34.94 5.18
CA ASN A 78 -25.54 -35.68 4.54
C ASN A 78 -26.43 -34.78 3.67
N PHE A 79 -26.69 -33.54 4.10
CA PHE A 79 -27.40 -32.52 3.33
C PHE A 79 -26.67 -32.21 2.01
N LEU A 80 -25.35 -32.02 2.06
CA LEU A 80 -24.54 -31.79 0.85
C LEU A 80 -24.45 -33.03 -0.05
N ASN A 81 -24.39 -34.23 0.53
CA ASN A 81 -24.40 -35.48 -0.24
C ASN A 81 -25.73 -35.71 -0.98
N ARG A 82 -26.85 -35.23 -0.42
CA ARG A 82 -28.17 -35.25 -1.08
C ARG A 82 -28.28 -34.18 -2.16
N HIS A 83 -27.71 -33.00 -1.93
CA HIS A 83 -27.68 -31.89 -2.88
C HIS A 83 -26.33 -31.81 -3.59
N LYS A 84 -26.01 -32.81 -4.42
CA LYS A 84 -24.71 -32.96 -5.09
C LYS A 84 -24.34 -31.83 -6.06
N GLU A 85 -25.33 -31.03 -6.47
CA GLU A 85 -25.09 -29.76 -7.17
C GLU A 85 -24.42 -28.70 -6.27
N ARG A 86 -24.20 -29.01 -4.99
CA ARG A 86 -23.62 -28.13 -3.97
C ARG A 86 -22.35 -28.74 -3.38
N SER A 87 -21.40 -27.87 -3.07
CA SER A 87 -20.18 -28.25 -2.36
C SER A 87 -19.81 -27.14 -1.40
N LEU A 88 -19.34 -27.52 -0.21
CA LEU A 88 -18.61 -26.59 0.66
C LEU A 88 -17.26 -26.34 0.00
N LYS A 89 -17.15 -25.20 -0.68
CA LYS A 89 -15.88 -24.73 -1.22
C LYS A 89 -15.18 -23.88 -0.17
N ARG A 90 -13.84 -23.95 -0.15
CA ARG A 90 -13.05 -22.99 0.60
C ARG A 90 -13.37 -21.61 0.04
N ARG A 91 -13.81 -20.68 0.90
CA ARG A 91 -14.05 -19.29 0.49
C ARG A 91 -12.77 -18.77 -0.16
N ALA A 92 -12.86 -18.34 -1.42
CA ALA A 92 -11.89 -17.42 -1.97
C ALA A 92 -12.23 -16.08 -1.32
N ASN A 93 -11.45 -15.66 -0.32
CA ASN A 93 -11.63 -14.35 0.31
C ASN A 93 -11.23 -13.28 -0.70
N LEU A 94 -12.11 -12.95 -1.63
CA LEU A 94 -11.97 -11.80 -2.49
C LEU A 94 -12.39 -10.58 -1.67
N GLU A 95 -11.49 -9.60 -1.53
CA GLU A 95 -11.79 -8.35 -0.85
C GLU A 95 -12.94 -7.63 -1.58
N LYS A 96 -13.84 -6.99 -0.82
CA LYS A 96 -15.02 -6.32 -1.39
C LYS A 96 -14.70 -5.39 -2.58
N PRO A 97 -13.68 -4.50 -2.51
CA PRO A 97 -13.34 -3.65 -3.66
C PRO A 97 -12.97 -4.43 -4.93
N ARG A 98 -12.32 -5.59 -4.79
CA ARG A 98 -11.98 -6.46 -5.93
C ARG A 98 -13.23 -7.14 -6.49
N ALA A 99 -14.17 -7.51 -5.63
CA ALA A 99 -15.43 -8.09 -6.05
C ALA A 99 -16.31 -7.06 -6.78
N ASP A 100 -16.34 -5.82 -6.29
CA ASP A 100 -17.11 -4.72 -6.86
C ASP A 100 -16.53 -4.26 -8.22
N ALA A 101 -15.20 -4.28 -8.37
CA ALA A 101 -14.50 -3.90 -9.60
C ALA A 101 -14.69 -4.88 -10.77
N MET A 102 -14.99 -6.15 -10.49
CA MET A 102 -15.27 -7.16 -11.52
C MET A 102 -16.72 -7.07 -12.02
N SER A 103 -17.05 -5.94 -12.64
CA SER A 103 -18.33 -5.69 -13.30
C SER A 103 -18.26 -5.89 -14.82
N PRO A 104 -19.37 -6.24 -15.50
CA PRO A 104 -19.41 -6.34 -16.97
C PRO A 104 -18.94 -5.07 -17.68
N VAL A 105 -19.41 -3.91 -17.21
CA VAL A 105 -19.13 -2.62 -17.84
C VAL A 105 -17.65 -2.27 -17.70
N THR A 106 -17.13 -2.32 -16.48
CA THR A 106 -15.75 -2.00 -16.14
C THR A 106 -14.75 -2.80 -16.98
N MET A 107 -14.96 -4.12 -17.06
CA MET A 107 -14.09 -4.99 -17.84
C MET A 107 -14.25 -4.78 -19.34
N ALA A 108 -15.47 -4.54 -19.84
CA ALA A 108 -15.70 -4.31 -21.26
C ALA A 108 -15.03 -3.01 -21.74
N GLU A 109 -15.15 -1.93 -20.97
CA GLU A 109 -14.49 -0.64 -21.22
C GLU A 109 -12.97 -0.78 -21.23
N HIS A 110 -12.40 -1.51 -20.27
CA HIS A 110 -10.96 -1.77 -20.21
C HIS A 110 -10.42 -2.40 -21.50
N PHE A 111 -11.04 -3.50 -21.94
CA PHE A 111 -10.60 -4.20 -23.14
C PHE A 111 -10.86 -3.39 -24.40
N ALA A 112 -11.98 -2.66 -24.48
CA ALA A 112 -12.25 -1.79 -25.61
C ALA A 112 -11.22 -0.66 -25.71
N ARG A 113 -10.78 -0.10 -24.59
CA ARG A 113 -9.69 0.89 -24.55
C ARG A 113 -8.37 0.31 -25.05
N LEU A 114 -7.97 -0.86 -24.55
CA LEU A 114 -6.76 -1.54 -25.03
C LEU A 114 -6.83 -1.80 -26.55
N HIS A 115 -7.98 -2.27 -27.04
CA HIS A 115 -8.20 -2.47 -28.47
C HIS A 115 -8.05 -1.18 -29.27
N GLN A 116 -8.62 -0.07 -28.78
CA GLN A 116 -8.52 1.22 -29.43
C GLN A 116 -7.07 1.73 -29.45
N VAL A 117 -6.35 1.62 -28.32
CA VAL A 117 -4.91 1.95 -28.24
C VAL A 117 -4.12 1.13 -29.26
N TYR A 118 -4.39 -0.18 -29.36
CA TYR A 118 -3.65 -1.03 -30.29
C TYR A 118 -3.89 -0.63 -31.75
N ARG A 119 -5.13 -0.26 -32.08
CA ARG A 119 -5.49 0.23 -33.42
C ARG A 119 -4.84 1.57 -33.74
N GLU A 120 -4.98 2.57 -32.86
CA GLU A 120 -4.52 3.93 -33.12
C GLU A 120 -3.00 4.06 -33.13
N TYR A 121 -2.33 3.40 -32.19
CA TYR A 121 -0.88 3.43 -32.08
C TYR A 121 -0.17 2.34 -32.90
N LYS A 122 -0.94 1.57 -33.70
CA LYS A 122 -0.44 0.52 -34.60
C LYS A 122 0.38 -0.56 -33.88
N ILE A 123 -0.17 -1.04 -32.77
CA ILE A 123 0.42 -2.12 -31.98
C ILE A 123 0.04 -3.45 -32.62
N THR A 124 1.03 -4.10 -33.22
CA THR A 124 0.84 -5.31 -34.06
C THR A 124 1.75 -6.46 -33.66
N SER A 125 2.67 -6.21 -32.72
CA SER A 125 3.68 -7.17 -32.28
C SER A 125 3.75 -7.26 -30.76
N ALA A 126 4.02 -8.46 -30.27
CA ALA A 126 4.23 -8.75 -28.85
C ALA A 126 5.39 -7.94 -28.25
N GLN A 127 6.40 -7.58 -29.06
CA GLN A 127 7.55 -6.76 -28.65
C GLN A 127 7.19 -5.31 -28.33
N GLN A 128 5.99 -4.86 -28.71
CA GLN A 128 5.53 -3.50 -28.44
C GLN A 128 4.80 -3.38 -27.11
N ILE A 129 4.51 -4.48 -26.41
CA ILE A 129 3.61 -4.48 -25.25
C ILE A 129 4.38 -4.88 -24.01
N PHE A 130 4.33 -4.01 -23.01
CA PHE A 130 5.07 -4.13 -21.78
C PHE A 130 4.13 -4.13 -20.59
N ASN A 131 4.55 -4.81 -19.53
CA ASN A 131 3.92 -4.79 -18.23
C ASN A 131 4.95 -4.57 -17.14
N LEU A 132 4.61 -3.74 -16.15
CA LEU A 132 5.40 -3.57 -14.94
C LEU A 132 4.51 -3.60 -13.70
N ASP A 133 5.15 -3.94 -12.59
CA ASP A 133 4.54 -4.02 -11.27
C ASP A 133 5.66 -4.26 -10.26
N GLU A 134 5.41 -3.98 -9.00
CA GLU A 134 6.34 -4.19 -7.91
C GLU A 134 5.83 -5.21 -6.88
N SER A 135 6.76 -5.95 -6.29
CA SER A 135 6.47 -6.78 -5.13
C SER A 135 7.48 -6.58 -4.04
N GLY A 136 6.96 -6.36 -2.83
CA GLY A 136 7.73 -6.38 -1.59
C GLY A 136 8.04 -7.81 -1.14
N PHE A 137 9.29 -8.03 -0.76
CA PHE A 137 9.79 -9.29 -0.22
C PHE A 137 10.35 -9.05 1.16
N SER A 138 9.75 -9.72 2.15
CA SER A 138 10.20 -9.69 3.53
C SER A 138 10.56 -11.08 4.00
N MET A 139 11.81 -11.27 4.45
CA MET A 139 12.22 -12.54 5.07
C MET A 139 11.37 -12.85 6.32
N ARG A 140 11.00 -11.81 7.07
CA ARG A 140 10.19 -11.94 8.30
C ARG A 140 8.78 -12.43 8.01
N THR A 141 8.08 -11.78 7.08
CA THR A 141 6.71 -12.15 6.73
C THR A 141 6.63 -13.51 6.05
N VAL A 142 7.60 -13.82 5.18
CA VAL A 142 7.63 -15.10 4.45
C VAL A 142 7.92 -16.28 5.39
N HIS A 143 8.76 -16.09 6.41
CA HIS A 143 9.01 -17.10 7.44
C HIS A 143 7.76 -17.41 8.28
N ARG A 144 6.92 -16.41 8.57
CA ARG A 144 5.67 -16.55 9.34
C ARG A 144 4.52 -17.21 8.56
N SER A 145 4.77 -17.71 7.35
CA SER A 145 3.78 -18.43 6.56
C SER A 145 3.20 -19.62 7.33
N ARG A 146 1.86 -19.73 7.37
CA ARG A 146 1.08 -20.78 8.08
C ARG A 146 1.18 -22.16 7.43
N THR A 147 2.39 -22.59 7.09
CA THR A 147 2.63 -23.91 6.53
C THR A 147 2.56 -24.93 7.65
N LYS A 148 1.94 -26.08 7.36
CA LYS A 148 2.00 -27.20 8.29
C LYS A 148 3.45 -27.63 8.43
N ALA A 149 3.95 -27.65 9.65
CA ALA A 149 5.27 -28.15 9.98
C ALA A 149 5.13 -29.47 10.75
N VAL A 150 6.21 -30.24 10.79
CA VAL A 150 6.27 -31.49 11.55
C VAL A 150 6.52 -31.14 13.01
N PHE A 151 5.64 -31.61 13.88
CA PHE A 151 5.80 -31.55 15.34
C PHE A 151 5.56 -32.95 15.90
N GLU A 152 6.09 -33.22 17.08
CA GLU A 152 5.67 -34.40 17.83
C GLU A 152 4.17 -34.32 18.11
N ARG A 153 3.47 -35.47 18.01
CA ARG A 153 2.01 -35.56 18.07
C ARG A 153 1.40 -34.93 19.32
N THR A 154 2.12 -34.94 20.43
CA THR A 154 1.68 -34.44 21.75
C THR A 154 2.34 -33.12 22.13
N ALA A 155 3.31 -32.62 21.35
CA ALA A 155 4.02 -31.39 21.66
C ALA A 155 3.24 -30.15 21.18
N ARG A 156 3.54 -29.01 21.81
CA ARG A 156 3.05 -27.71 21.35
C ARG A 156 3.69 -27.36 20.01
N SER A 157 2.91 -26.78 19.10
CA SER A 157 3.37 -26.35 17.77
C SER A 157 4.15 -25.02 17.80
N ASN A 158 5.12 -24.91 18.71
CA ASN A 158 5.94 -23.69 18.86
C ASN A 158 7.18 -23.77 17.97
N SER A 159 7.46 -22.72 17.19
CA SER A 159 8.67 -22.59 16.38
C SER A 159 9.53 -21.42 16.86
N LYS A 160 10.85 -21.55 16.82
CA LYS A 160 11.77 -20.42 17.03
C LYS A 160 11.87 -19.58 15.75
N GLU A 161 11.91 -18.26 15.93
CA GLU A 161 12.14 -17.30 14.85
C GLU A 161 13.65 -17.21 14.52
N LEU A 162 13.98 -17.08 13.23
CA LEU A 162 15.36 -16.82 12.79
C LEU A 162 15.84 -15.44 13.27
N LYS A 163 17.15 -15.17 13.31
CA LYS A 163 17.66 -13.81 13.57
C LYS A 163 17.81 -13.03 12.27
N TRP A 164 17.34 -11.78 12.27
CA TRP A 164 17.41 -10.86 11.12
C TRP A 164 17.99 -9.51 11.52
N SER A 165 18.68 -8.85 10.59
CA SER A 165 19.06 -7.44 10.74
C SER A 165 17.93 -6.50 10.29
N LYS A 166 17.78 -5.32 10.92
CA LYS A 166 16.76 -4.32 10.55
C LYS A 166 16.79 -3.96 9.06
N ASN A 167 17.98 -3.87 8.47
CA ASN A 167 18.17 -3.48 7.06
C ASN A 167 17.93 -4.64 6.07
N ALA A 168 17.54 -5.82 6.53
CA ALA A 168 17.26 -7.00 5.71
C ALA A 168 15.81 -7.45 5.83
N GLU A 169 14.98 -6.69 6.53
CA GLU A 169 13.59 -7.08 6.77
C GLU A 169 12.74 -6.99 5.51
N HIS A 170 13.07 -6.11 4.57
CA HIS A 170 12.26 -5.85 3.38
C HIS A 170 13.10 -5.31 2.22
N ALA A 171 12.80 -5.76 1.01
CA ALA A 171 13.24 -5.14 -0.24
C ALA A 171 12.11 -5.26 -1.27
N THR A 172 12.06 -4.33 -2.22
CA THR A 172 11.08 -4.36 -3.31
C THR A 172 11.79 -4.59 -4.62
N ILE A 173 11.19 -5.41 -5.48
CA ILE A 173 11.66 -5.58 -6.86
C ILE A 173 10.50 -5.27 -7.81
N MET A 174 10.83 -4.55 -8.88
CA MET A 174 9.91 -4.13 -9.93
C MET A 174 10.42 -4.70 -11.25
N PRO A 175 10.00 -5.92 -11.63
CA PRO A 175 10.33 -6.49 -12.92
C PRO A 175 9.59 -5.75 -14.04
N VAL A 176 10.21 -5.72 -15.22
CA VAL A 176 9.59 -5.21 -16.44
C VAL A 176 9.66 -6.32 -17.48
N VAL A 177 8.51 -6.66 -18.07
CA VAL A 177 8.39 -7.78 -19.00
C VAL A 177 7.61 -7.36 -20.23
N SER A 178 7.93 -7.96 -21.38
CA SER A 178 7.18 -7.73 -22.63
C SER A 178 6.41 -8.97 -23.07
N ALA A 179 5.37 -8.78 -23.88
CA ALA A 179 4.45 -9.84 -24.28
C ALA A 179 5.10 -10.91 -25.17
N ASP A 180 6.29 -10.65 -25.70
CA ASP A 180 7.13 -11.64 -26.38
C ASP A 180 7.98 -12.48 -25.41
N GLY A 181 7.75 -12.36 -24.10
CA GLY A 181 8.38 -13.17 -23.07
C GLY A 181 9.78 -12.70 -22.64
N ARG A 182 10.23 -11.53 -23.12
CA ARG A 182 11.51 -10.95 -22.69
C ARG A 182 11.40 -10.27 -21.32
N VAL A 183 12.53 -10.27 -20.64
CA VAL A 183 12.74 -9.62 -19.35
C VAL A 183 13.65 -8.42 -19.57
N TRP A 184 13.25 -7.27 -19.05
CA TRP A 184 13.96 -6.01 -19.15
C TRP A 184 14.61 -5.65 -17.82
N CYS A 185 15.44 -4.61 -17.80
CA CYS A 185 16.11 -4.09 -16.60
C CYS A 185 15.11 -3.96 -15.42
N PRO A 186 15.21 -4.82 -14.37
CA PRO A 186 14.35 -4.68 -13.21
C PRO A 186 14.88 -3.57 -12.29
N VAL A 187 13.99 -2.96 -11.51
CA VAL A 187 14.40 -2.04 -10.43
C VAL A 187 14.36 -2.79 -9.10
N ALA A 188 15.45 -2.73 -8.34
CA ALA A 188 15.51 -3.23 -6.98
C ALA A 188 15.64 -2.05 -6.00
N ILE A 189 14.70 -1.96 -5.08
CA ILE A 189 14.66 -0.92 -4.05
C ILE A 189 15.06 -1.58 -2.73
N LEU A 190 16.22 -1.18 -2.23
CA LEU A 190 16.78 -1.69 -0.97
C LEU A 190 16.57 -0.66 0.15
N PRO A 191 16.46 -1.10 1.41
CA PRO A 191 16.24 -0.20 2.53
C PRO A 191 17.46 0.67 2.83
N GLY A 192 17.22 1.93 3.19
CA GLY A 192 18.23 2.89 3.61
C GLY A 192 18.41 4.06 2.65
N LYS A 193 19.42 4.92 2.91
CA LYS A 193 19.68 6.13 2.10
C LYS A 193 20.76 5.94 1.02
N ARG A 194 21.67 4.97 1.21
CA ARG A 194 22.79 4.70 0.31
C ARG A 194 23.30 3.28 0.48
N SER A 195 23.98 2.78 -0.55
CA SER A 195 24.70 1.51 -0.49
C SER A 195 25.75 1.53 0.62
N LYS A 196 25.74 0.51 1.47
CA LYS A 196 26.86 0.19 2.35
C LYS A 196 27.64 -0.94 1.71
N TYR A 197 28.94 -0.76 1.54
CA TYR A 197 29.83 -1.83 1.07
C TYR A 197 30.39 -2.61 2.25
N ARG A 198 30.80 -3.85 1.99
CA ARG A 198 31.68 -4.63 2.88
C ARG A 198 32.93 -5.07 2.10
N ILE A 199 34.01 -5.33 2.82
CA ILE A 199 35.24 -5.87 2.24
C ILE A 199 35.28 -7.37 2.58
N ARG A 200 35.43 -8.19 1.55
CA ARG A 200 35.59 -9.63 1.67
C ARG A 200 36.98 -10.01 2.18
N ALA A 201 37.13 -11.26 2.61
CA ALA A 201 38.42 -11.80 3.03
C ALA A 201 39.49 -11.75 1.91
N ASP A 202 39.08 -11.76 0.63
CA ASP A 202 39.94 -11.60 -0.54
C ASP A 202 40.26 -10.13 -0.89
N GLY A 203 39.88 -9.17 -0.03
CA GLY A 203 40.10 -7.74 -0.22
C GLY A 203 39.11 -7.07 -1.18
N LYS A 204 38.20 -7.81 -1.83
CA LYS A 204 37.25 -7.21 -2.78
C LYS A 204 36.14 -6.45 -2.07
N LYS A 205 35.85 -5.25 -2.58
CA LYS A 205 34.71 -4.44 -2.16
C LYS A 205 33.45 -4.97 -2.83
N GLU A 206 32.45 -5.31 -2.03
CA GLU A 206 31.15 -5.74 -2.53
C GLU A 206 30.02 -4.89 -1.94
N THR A 207 28.94 -4.80 -2.70
CA THR A 207 27.70 -4.12 -2.30
C THR A 207 26.52 -5.07 -2.49
N PRO A 208 25.37 -4.83 -1.86
CA PRO A 208 24.22 -5.74 -2.00
C PRO A 208 23.77 -5.93 -3.46
N SER A 209 23.94 -4.91 -4.30
CA SER A 209 23.59 -4.98 -5.72
C SER A 209 24.45 -5.96 -6.52
N CYS A 210 25.65 -6.32 -6.04
CA CYS A 210 26.48 -7.37 -6.66
C CYS A 210 25.79 -8.75 -6.68
N TYR A 211 24.74 -8.94 -5.87
CA TYR A 211 24.00 -10.18 -5.74
C TYR A 211 22.64 -10.17 -6.43
N LEU A 212 22.26 -9.04 -7.02
CA LEU A 212 21.04 -8.89 -7.83
C LEU A 212 21.33 -9.25 -9.30
N PRO A 213 20.30 -9.33 -10.18
CA PRO A 213 20.53 -9.48 -11.61
C PRO A 213 21.51 -8.41 -12.11
N SER A 214 22.45 -8.78 -12.99
CA SER A 214 23.56 -7.90 -13.40
C SER A 214 23.10 -6.61 -14.08
N ASN A 215 21.95 -6.66 -14.75
CA ASN A 215 21.32 -5.51 -15.39
C ASN A 215 20.35 -4.76 -14.46
N ALA A 216 20.19 -5.14 -13.19
CA ALA A 216 19.23 -4.52 -12.29
C ALA A 216 19.65 -3.10 -11.90
N TYR A 217 18.71 -2.15 -12.01
CA TYR A 217 18.89 -0.82 -11.43
C TYR A 217 18.61 -0.87 -9.93
N THR A 218 19.59 -0.50 -9.10
CA THR A 218 19.43 -0.52 -7.64
C THR A 218 19.23 0.90 -7.11
N SER A 219 18.14 1.11 -6.36
CA SER A 219 17.86 2.34 -5.62
C SER A 219 17.74 2.06 -4.12
N TYR A 220 17.90 3.11 -3.30
CA TYR A 220 17.87 3.01 -1.84
C TYR A 220 16.82 3.96 -1.27
N ARG A 221 15.87 3.43 -0.50
CA ARG A 221 14.84 4.21 0.19
C ARG A 221 14.36 3.52 1.46
N ASP A 222 13.92 4.28 2.45
CA ASP A 222 13.30 3.76 3.68
C ASP A 222 11.96 4.47 3.93
N PRO A 223 10.80 3.78 3.84
CA PRO A 223 10.64 2.36 3.51
C PRO A 223 11.02 2.04 2.05
N ALA A 224 11.48 0.81 1.82
CA ALA A 224 11.96 0.33 0.52
C ALA A 224 10.83 0.09 -0.49
N GLY A 225 10.22 1.16 -1.00
CA GLY A 225 9.19 1.14 -2.03
C GLY A 225 9.43 2.20 -3.11
N VAL A 226 8.76 2.06 -4.25
CA VAL A 226 8.87 3.00 -5.38
C VAL A 226 8.22 4.34 -5.03
N ASP A 227 8.87 5.45 -5.40
CA ASP A 227 8.28 6.78 -5.38
C ASP A 227 8.42 7.44 -6.77
N GLY A 228 7.83 8.63 -6.92
CA GLY A 228 7.82 9.32 -8.21
C GLY A 228 9.19 9.70 -8.75
N ALA A 229 10.21 9.85 -7.89
CA ALA A 229 11.59 10.15 -8.30
C ALA A 229 12.29 8.88 -8.81
N ILE A 230 12.19 7.78 -8.07
CA ILE A 230 12.71 6.47 -8.51
C ILE A 230 12.03 6.03 -9.81
N PHE A 231 10.72 6.24 -9.92
CA PHE A 231 9.97 5.90 -11.13
C PHE A 231 10.38 6.77 -12.33
N TYR A 232 10.65 8.06 -12.12
CA TYR A 232 11.16 8.95 -13.16
C TYR A 232 12.54 8.52 -13.66
N ASP A 233 13.48 8.24 -12.75
CA ASP A 233 14.82 7.75 -13.10
C ASP A 233 14.75 6.44 -13.89
N TRP A 234 13.85 5.54 -13.48
CA TRP A 234 13.56 4.32 -14.22
C TRP A 234 12.98 4.61 -15.61
N ALA A 235 12.00 5.51 -15.73
CA ALA A 235 11.39 5.85 -17.01
C ALA A 235 12.42 6.36 -18.02
N GLN A 236 13.38 7.20 -17.61
CA GLN A 236 14.48 7.64 -18.48
C GLN A 236 15.37 6.48 -18.96
N LYS A 237 15.66 5.52 -18.08
CA LYS A 237 16.44 4.32 -18.44
C LYS A 237 15.65 3.41 -19.37
N PHE A 238 14.37 3.20 -19.08
CA PHE A 238 13.47 2.41 -19.91
C PHE A 238 13.33 3.01 -21.31
N VAL A 239 13.26 4.34 -21.40
CA VAL A 239 13.33 5.07 -22.68
C VAL A 239 14.61 4.70 -23.42
N THR A 240 15.78 4.78 -22.78
CA THR A 240 17.05 4.40 -23.42
C THR A 240 17.05 2.93 -23.86
N GLU A 241 16.64 2.00 -22.99
CA GLU A 241 16.67 0.55 -23.23
C GLU A 241 15.76 0.13 -24.40
N THR A 242 14.62 0.78 -24.56
CA THR A 242 13.61 0.46 -25.59
C THR A 242 13.76 1.27 -26.88
N THR A 243 14.82 2.08 -27.04
CA THR A 243 15.04 2.95 -28.21
C THR A 243 14.92 2.22 -29.55
N HIS A 244 15.57 1.06 -29.68
CA HIS A 244 15.56 0.26 -30.92
C HIS A 244 14.14 -0.21 -31.31
N LEU A 245 13.29 -0.53 -30.32
CA LEU A 245 11.91 -0.95 -30.58
C LEU A 245 11.07 0.21 -31.10
N ARG A 246 11.28 1.41 -30.56
CA ARG A 246 10.55 2.61 -30.98
C ARG A 246 11.01 3.11 -32.35
N GLN A 247 12.27 2.92 -32.71
CA GLN A 247 12.74 3.15 -34.08
C GLN A 247 12.08 2.18 -35.07
N LYS A 248 11.91 0.91 -34.68
CA LYS A 248 11.29 -0.12 -35.54
C LYS A 248 9.77 0.01 -35.65
N HIS A 249 9.09 0.31 -34.54
CA HIS A 249 7.63 0.21 -34.42
C HIS A 249 6.91 1.55 -34.23
N LYS A 250 7.65 2.65 -34.12
CA LYS A 250 7.18 3.99 -33.72
C LYS A 250 6.66 4.07 -32.30
N ASN A 251 5.65 3.28 -31.94
CA ASN A 251 5.02 3.28 -30.62
C ASN A 251 5.18 1.94 -29.91
N ILE A 252 5.32 2.02 -28.59
CA ILE A 252 5.18 0.88 -27.67
C ILE A 252 4.16 1.21 -26.58
N VAL A 253 3.52 0.19 -26.00
CA VAL A 253 2.53 0.30 -24.94
C VAL A 253 3.12 -0.25 -23.65
N LEU A 254 2.98 0.52 -22.57
CA LEU A 254 3.34 0.14 -21.22
C LEU A 254 2.07 0.04 -20.37
N THR A 255 1.85 -1.12 -19.75
CA THR A 255 0.69 -1.39 -18.89
C THR A 255 1.12 -1.57 -17.44
N PHE A 256 0.43 -0.92 -16.50
CA PHE A 256 0.67 -1.08 -15.06
C PHE A 256 -0.51 -0.56 -14.25
N ASP A 257 -0.49 -0.74 -12.92
CA ASP A 257 -1.58 -0.30 -12.05
C ASP A 257 -1.64 1.24 -11.87
N GLY A 258 -2.77 1.78 -11.44
CA GLY A 258 -2.92 3.22 -11.24
C GLY A 258 -2.21 3.78 -10.00
N TYR A 259 -1.23 3.09 -9.41
CA TYR A 259 -0.64 3.49 -8.13
C TYR A 259 0.03 4.88 -8.22
N GLY A 260 -0.18 5.71 -7.19
CA GLY A 260 0.18 7.13 -7.23
C GLY A 260 1.67 7.41 -7.46
N ALA A 261 2.58 6.48 -7.13
CA ALA A 261 4.00 6.61 -7.45
C ALA A 261 4.29 6.46 -8.95
N HIS A 262 3.52 5.63 -9.66
CA HIS A 262 3.66 5.39 -11.10
C HIS A 262 3.04 6.52 -11.93
N VAL A 263 2.12 7.28 -11.34
CA VAL A 263 1.45 8.43 -11.95
C VAL A 263 2.27 9.72 -11.73
N SER A 264 3.59 9.63 -11.86
CA SER A 264 4.46 10.81 -11.81
C SER A 264 4.34 11.60 -13.12
N LEU A 265 3.91 12.87 -13.04
CA LEU A 265 3.79 13.77 -14.20
C LEU A 265 5.08 13.80 -15.03
N ARG A 266 6.24 13.91 -14.37
CA ARG A 266 7.55 13.94 -15.03
C ARG A 266 7.83 12.65 -15.78
N ALA A 267 7.50 11.50 -15.19
CA ALA A 267 7.71 10.20 -15.81
C ALA A 267 6.76 10.02 -17.01
N LEU A 268 5.47 10.33 -16.86
CA LEU A 268 4.49 10.20 -17.93
C LEU A 268 4.80 11.13 -19.12
N LYS A 269 5.27 12.35 -18.88
CA LYS A 269 5.75 13.26 -19.94
C LYS A 269 6.92 12.66 -20.71
N VAL A 270 7.96 12.21 -20.01
CA VAL A 270 9.14 11.58 -20.65
C VAL A 270 8.75 10.34 -21.46
N LEU A 271 7.84 9.50 -20.94
CA LEU A 271 7.34 8.33 -21.67
C LEU A 271 6.57 8.75 -22.94
N LYS A 272 5.65 9.72 -22.82
CA LYS A 272 4.85 10.23 -23.95
C LYS A 272 5.71 10.85 -25.04
N GLU A 273 6.61 11.76 -24.69
CA GLU A 273 7.54 12.44 -25.61
C GLU A 273 8.40 11.44 -26.39
N ASN A 274 8.64 10.27 -25.82
CA ASN A 274 9.38 9.19 -26.44
C ASN A 274 8.49 8.13 -27.09
N ASN A 275 7.25 8.42 -27.46
CA ASN A 275 6.33 7.46 -28.12
C ASN A 275 6.05 6.17 -27.30
N ILE A 276 6.02 6.30 -25.97
CA ILE A 276 5.57 5.23 -25.07
C ILE A 276 4.18 5.60 -24.58
N VAL A 277 3.20 4.79 -24.96
CA VAL A 277 1.80 4.95 -24.59
C VAL A 277 1.55 4.21 -23.29
N VAL A 278 1.02 4.89 -22.29
CA VAL A 278 0.82 4.27 -20.97
C VAL A 278 -0.65 3.99 -20.72
N VAL A 279 -0.98 2.74 -20.41
CA VAL A 279 -2.34 2.32 -20.05
C VAL A 279 -2.38 1.82 -18.62
N GLY A 280 -3.14 2.52 -17.78
CA GLY A 280 -3.45 2.12 -16.41
C GLY A 280 -4.47 0.98 -16.39
N LEU A 281 -4.16 -0.07 -15.62
CA LEU A 281 -5.06 -1.20 -15.42
C LEU A 281 -6.26 -0.83 -14.53
N PRO A 282 -7.39 -1.55 -14.64
CA PRO A 282 -8.58 -1.25 -13.86
C PRO A 282 -8.33 -1.41 -12.35
N ALA A 283 -8.76 -0.44 -11.56
CA ALA A 283 -8.54 -0.43 -10.12
C ALA A 283 -9.09 -1.70 -9.46
N HIS A 284 -8.37 -2.25 -8.48
CA HIS A 284 -8.75 -3.46 -7.75
C HIS A 284 -8.90 -4.74 -8.60
N THR A 285 -8.41 -4.75 -9.85
CA THR A 285 -8.48 -5.93 -10.73
C THR A 285 -7.14 -6.66 -10.90
N SER A 286 -6.10 -6.38 -10.10
CA SER A 286 -4.75 -6.96 -10.29
C SER A 286 -4.74 -8.50 -10.36
N HIS A 287 -5.62 -9.15 -9.59
CA HIS A 287 -5.82 -10.61 -9.62
C HIS A 287 -6.28 -11.17 -10.98
N ARG A 288 -6.74 -10.33 -11.92
CA ARG A 288 -7.19 -10.72 -13.26
C ARG A 288 -6.45 -10.00 -14.38
N THR A 289 -6.14 -8.72 -14.24
CA THR A 289 -5.58 -7.87 -15.31
C THR A 289 -4.08 -7.63 -15.20
N GLN A 290 -3.49 -7.78 -14.02
CA GLN A 290 -2.06 -7.52 -13.80
C GLN A 290 -1.22 -8.77 -14.07
N VAL A 291 -0.41 -8.72 -15.13
CA VAL A 291 0.31 -9.89 -15.68
C VAL A 291 1.30 -10.47 -14.68
N LEU A 292 2.06 -9.58 -14.02
CA LEU A 292 3.06 -9.96 -13.04
C LEU A 292 2.42 -10.59 -11.80
N ASP A 293 1.32 -10.04 -11.28
CA ASP A 293 0.57 -10.62 -10.17
C ASP A 293 -0.03 -11.99 -10.51
N TYR A 294 -0.60 -12.14 -11.73
CA TYR A 294 -1.30 -13.36 -12.13
C TYR A 294 -0.37 -14.57 -12.25
N SER A 295 0.83 -14.39 -12.83
CA SER A 295 1.71 -15.51 -13.23
C SER A 295 3.09 -15.48 -12.58
N VAL A 296 3.74 -14.32 -12.50
CA VAL A 296 5.16 -14.22 -12.15
C VAL A 296 5.35 -14.16 -10.63
N PHE A 297 4.67 -13.25 -9.94
CA PHE A 297 4.86 -13.00 -8.51
C PHE A 297 4.42 -14.16 -7.62
N SER A 298 3.39 -14.92 -8.02
CA SER A 298 3.01 -16.14 -7.31
C SER A 298 4.16 -17.16 -7.29
N SER A 299 4.77 -17.39 -8.45
CA SER A 299 5.94 -18.27 -8.61
C SER A 299 7.16 -17.72 -7.85
N PHE A 300 7.41 -16.41 -7.97
CA PHE A 300 8.52 -15.72 -7.32
C PHE A 300 8.43 -15.83 -5.80
N LYS A 301 7.29 -15.50 -5.20
CA LYS A 301 7.06 -15.63 -3.75
C LYS A 301 7.22 -17.08 -3.28
N THR A 302 6.80 -18.05 -4.09
CA THR A 302 6.94 -19.47 -3.80
C THR A 302 8.40 -19.91 -3.79
N PHE A 303 9.19 -19.56 -4.81
CA PHE A 303 10.62 -19.89 -4.87
C PHE A 303 11.42 -19.16 -3.80
N PHE A 304 11.12 -17.89 -3.55
CA PHE A 304 11.76 -17.11 -2.49
C PHE A 304 11.54 -17.77 -1.12
N ARG A 305 10.31 -18.21 -0.84
CA ARG A 305 9.97 -18.96 0.37
C ARG A 305 10.67 -20.31 0.45
N SER A 306 10.76 -21.04 -0.66
CA SER A 306 11.49 -22.31 -0.73
C SER A 306 12.98 -22.12 -0.39
N THR A 307 13.61 -21.09 -0.94
CA THR A 307 15.01 -20.74 -0.66
C THR A 307 15.19 -20.36 0.82
N LEU A 308 14.28 -19.55 1.37
CA LEU A 308 14.30 -19.19 2.80
C LEU A 308 14.21 -20.43 3.70
N ASN A 309 13.25 -21.32 3.41
CA ASN A 309 13.04 -22.55 4.18
C ASN A 309 14.26 -23.48 4.10
N ARG A 310 14.88 -23.62 2.92
CA ARG A 310 16.10 -24.42 2.76
C ARG A 310 17.26 -23.84 3.58
N ARG A 311 17.41 -22.52 3.58
CA ARG A 311 18.44 -21.83 4.38
C ARG A 311 18.19 -22.00 5.89
N ALA A 312 16.93 -22.08 6.32
CA ALA A 312 16.57 -22.30 7.71
C ALA A 312 17.02 -23.68 8.25
N ILE A 313 17.09 -24.71 7.40
CA ILE A 313 17.51 -26.08 7.81
C ILE A 313 18.94 -26.10 8.36
N GLY A 314 19.84 -25.29 7.80
CA GLY A 314 21.25 -25.20 8.20
C GLY A 314 21.59 -23.96 9.03
N ALA A 315 20.59 -23.17 9.45
CA ALA A 315 20.83 -21.91 10.16
C ALA A 315 21.19 -22.17 11.63
N THR A 316 22.35 -21.68 12.07
CA THR A 316 22.73 -21.65 13.48
C THR A 316 22.27 -20.34 14.14
N ASN A 317 22.37 -20.25 15.47
CA ASN A 317 22.05 -19.04 16.24
C ASN A 317 22.92 -17.81 15.89
N GLU A 318 23.98 -18.02 15.10
CA GLU A 318 24.93 -17.01 14.66
C GLU A 318 24.65 -16.52 13.22
N CYS A 319 23.86 -17.27 12.45
CA CYS A 319 23.45 -16.87 11.10
C CYS A 319 22.57 -15.61 11.17
N ARG A 320 23.14 -14.45 10.85
CA ARG A 320 22.39 -13.20 10.66
C ARG A 320 21.96 -13.09 9.20
N ASN A 321 20.65 -13.11 8.97
CA ASN A 321 20.12 -12.79 7.65
C ASN A 321 20.20 -11.26 7.43
N ASP A 322 21.08 -10.86 6.53
CA ASP A 322 21.39 -9.49 6.17
C ASP A 322 20.90 -9.13 4.76
N ILE A 323 21.12 -7.88 4.34
CA ILE A 323 20.63 -7.40 3.04
C ILE A 323 21.31 -8.12 1.86
N TYR A 324 22.54 -8.58 2.03
CA TYR A 324 23.26 -9.37 1.03
C TYR A 324 22.58 -10.73 0.83
N THR A 325 22.26 -11.41 1.93
CA THR A 325 21.47 -12.64 1.96
C THR A 325 20.11 -12.47 1.27
N LEU A 326 19.41 -11.35 1.55
CA LEU A 326 18.15 -11.04 0.90
C LEU A 326 18.32 -10.89 -0.62
N CYS A 327 19.34 -10.15 -1.08
CA CYS A 327 19.61 -9.94 -2.50
C CYS A 327 19.95 -11.25 -3.24
N GLU A 328 20.79 -12.11 -2.65
CA GLU A 328 21.08 -13.46 -3.16
C GLU A 328 19.78 -14.27 -3.37
N MET A 329 18.94 -14.32 -2.34
CA MET A 329 17.70 -15.08 -2.38
C MET A 329 16.70 -14.52 -3.38
N LEU A 330 16.62 -13.19 -3.49
CA LEU A 330 15.80 -12.51 -4.49
C LEU A 330 16.26 -12.88 -5.88
N HIS A 331 17.56 -12.81 -6.18
CA HIS A 331 18.08 -13.13 -7.49
C HIS A 331 17.87 -14.60 -7.86
N GLU A 332 18.12 -15.53 -6.93
CA GLU A 332 17.86 -16.96 -7.16
C GLU A 332 16.38 -17.24 -7.46
N ALA A 333 15.47 -16.62 -6.70
CA ALA A 333 14.05 -16.78 -6.93
C ALA A 333 13.57 -16.06 -8.20
N TYR A 334 14.17 -14.91 -8.54
CA TYR A 334 13.89 -14.15 -9.77
C TYR A 334 14.21 -14.98 -11.01
N LYS A 335 15.42 -15.53 -11.11
CA LYS A 335 15.85 -16.39 -12.24
C LYS A 335 14.90 -17.56 -12.51
N ARG A 336 14.32 -18.12 -11.44
CA ARG A 336 13.43 -19.30 -11.53
C ARG A 336 11.97 -18.95 -11.82
N SER A 337 11.55 -17.72 -11.54
CA SER A 337 10.14 -17.30 -11.65
C SER A 337 9.86 -16.43 -12.86
N VAL A 338 10.79 -15.55 -13.23
CA VAL A 338 10.62 -14.61 -14.35
C VAL A 338 11.08 -15.31 -15.64
N THR A 339 10.29 -16.27 -16.09
CA THR A 339 10.57 -17.12 -17.27
C THR A 339 9.67 -16.76 -18.44
N TYR A 340 10.15 -17.03 -19.66
CA TYR A 340 9.38 -16.84 -20.90
C TYR A 340 7.96 -17.41 -20.80
N ASN A 341 7.82 -18.66 -20.33
CA ASN A 341 6.53 -19.35 -20.23
C ASN A 341 5.57 -18.64 -19.26
N ASN A 342 6.07 -18.25 -18.07
CA ASN A 342 5.24 -17.53 -17.11
C ASN A 342 4.77 -16.20 -17.69
N ILE A 343 5.68 -15.42 -18.29
CA ILE A 343 5.37 -14.11 -18.88
C ILE A 343 4.32 -14.23 -19.97
N VAL A 344 4.56 -15.06 -20.99
CA VAL A 344 3.65 -15.21 -22.12
C VAL A 344 2.29 -15.76 -21.67
N SER A 345 2.28 -16.70 -20.73
CA SER A 345 1.03 -17.22 -20.16
C SER A 345 0.25 -16.14 -19.39
N GLY A 346 0.94 -15.26 -18.67
CA GLY A 346 0.35 -14.14 -17.95
C GLY A 346 -0.32 -13.14 -18.90
N PHE A 347 0.39 -12.68 -19.94
CA PHE A 347 -0.18 -11.78 -20.95
C PHE A 347 -1.43 -12.37 -21.61
N LYS A 348 -1.38 -13.66 -21.96
CA LYS A 348 -2.52 -14.38 -22.54
C LYS A 348 -3.68 -14.48 -21.54
N ALA A 349 -3.41 -14.87 -20.30
CA ALA A 349 -4.45 -15.13 -19.30
C ALA A 349 -5.13 -13.84 -18.78
N CYS A 350 -4.41 -12.72 -18.78
CA CYS A 350 -4.94 -11.39 -18.49
C CYS A 350 -5.66 -10.75 -19.68
N GLY A 351 -5.60 -11.38 -20.88
CA GLY A 351 -6.25 -10.89 -22.08
C GLY A 351 -5.58 -9.68 -22.73
N ILE A 352 -4.41 -9.26 -22.24
CA ILE A 352 -3.66 -8.12 -22.77
C ILE A 352 -3.03 -8.46 -24.13
N TRP A 353 -2.48 -9.66 -24.30
CA TRP A 353 -1.94 -10.08 -25.58
C TRP A 353 -1.95 -11.58 -25.75
N CYS A 354 -2.40 -12.06 -26.91
CA CYS A 354 -2.33 -13.47 -27.27
C CYS A 354 -1.40 -13.66 -28.47
N PRO A 355 -0.27 -14.40 -28.32
CA PRO A 355 0.68 -14.61 -29.41
C PRO A 355 0.08 -15.22 -30.68
N THR A 356 -0.93 -16.09 -30.54
CA THR A 356 -1.59 -16.75 -31.69
C THR A 356 -2.59 -15.84 -32.38
N ARG A 357 -3.33 -15.02 -31.64
CA ARG A 357 -4.31 -14.06 -32.20
C ARG A 357 -3.64 -12.77 -32.68
N LYS A 358 -2.47 -12.43 -32.11
CA LYS A 358 -1.78 -11.14 -32.25
C LYS A 358 -2.68 -9.95 -31.91
N ASP A 359 -3.48 -10.11 -30.87
CA ASP A 359 -4.44 -9.10 -30.40
C ASP A 359 -4.78 -9.37 -28.92
N ILE A 360 -5.55 -8.47 -28.32
CA ILE A 360 -6.20 -8.65 -27.03
C ILE A 360 -7.20 -9.82 -27.07
N VAL A 361 -7.51 -10.39 -25.91
CA VAL A 361 -8.46 -11.50 -25.77
C VAL A 361 -9.41 -11.22 -24.61
N PRO A 362 -10.48 -10.44 -24.81
CA PRO A 362 -11.49 -10.19 -23.78
C PRO A 362 -12.17 -11.48 -23.30
N GLU A 363 -12.23 -12.49 -24.15
CA GLU A 363 -12.90 -13.78 -23.90
C GLU A 363 -12.27 -14.57 -22.73
N VAL A 364 -11.11 -14.15 -22.21
CA VAL A 364 -10.52 -14.72 -21.00
C VAL A 364 -11.37 -14.46 -19.76
N ILE A 365 -12.21 -13.42 -19.74
CA ILE A 365 -13.11 -13.16 -18.63
C ILE A 365 -14.25 -14.16 -18.68
N ASN A 366 -14.25 -15.09 -17.73
CA ASN A 366 -15.28 -16.11 -17.60
C ASN A 366 -16.48 -15.57 -16.83
N ALA A 367 -17.63 -16.22 -16.94
CA ALA A 367 -18.80 -15.88 -16.13
C ALA A 367 -18.47 -15.86 -14.63
N SER A 368 -17.68 -16.82 -14.14
CA SER A 368 -17.24 -16.91 -12.74
C SER A 368 -16.40 -15.72 -12.26
N ASP A 369 -15.77 -15.00 -13.19
CA ASP A 369 -14.91 -13.85 -12.86
C ASP A 369 -15.75 -12.60 -12.60
N ILE A 370 -16.97 -12.51 -13.13
CA ILE A 370 -17.87 -11.37 -12.94
C ILE A 370 -18.58 -11.52 -11.60
N THR A 371 -18.05 -10.86 -10.57
CA THR A 371 -18.63 -10.92 -9.22
C THR A 371 -19.61 -9.79 -8.95
N ASN A 372 -19.51 -8.67 -9.64
CA ASN A 372 -20.47 -7.58 -9.57
C ASN A 372 -21.45 -7.62 -10.75
N TRP A 373 -22.52 -8.40 -10.60
CA TRP A 373 -23.58 -8.57 -11.60
C TRP A 373 -24.88 -7.86 -11.18
N GLN A 374 -24.80 -6.84 -10.32
CA GLN A 374 -25.98 -6.04 -9.95
C GLN A 374 -26.67 -5.49 -11.21
N GLY A 375 -28.01 -5.57 -11.24
CA GLY A 375 -28.81 -5.20 -12.41
C GLY A 375 -29.02 -6.33 -13.43
N TYR A 376 -28.43 -7.51 -13.22
CA TYR A 376 -28.66 -8.70 -14.05
C TYR A 376 -29.36 -9.81 -13.26
N GLU A 377 -30.14 -10.65 -13.95
CA GLU A 377 -30.85 -11.78 -13.35
C GLU A 377 -29.91 -12.90 -12.86
N SER A 378 -28.73 -13.00 -13.47
CA SER A 378 -27.72 -14.01 -13.12
C SER A 378 -26.33 -13.62 -13.59
N GLN A 379 -25.31 -14.24 -12.99
CA GLN A 379 -23.91 -14.10 -13.41
C GLN A 379 -23.69 -14.49 -14.89
N ALA A 380 -24.43 -15.48 -15.40
CA ALA A 380 -24.38 -15.86 -16.82
C ALA A 380 -25.01 -14.79 -17.73
N ALA A 381 -26.09 -14.13 -17.29
CA ALA A 381 -26.68 -13.01 -18.02
C ALA A 381 -25.73 -11.81 -18.04
N ALA A 382 -25.08 -11.51 -16.91
CA ALA A 382 -24.07 -10.46 -16.83
C ALA A 382 -22.86 -10.73 -17.74
N HIS A 383 -22.45 -11.98 -17.89
CA HIS A 383 -21.39 -12.38 -18.82
C HIS A 383 -21.78 -12.20 -20.29
N ARG A 384 -23.02 -12.53 -20.67
CA ARG A 384 -23.52 -12.21 -22.01
C ARG A 384 -23.54 -10.70 -22.26
N GLY A 385 -24.04 -9.93 -21.28
CA GLY A 385 -24.00 -8.47 -21.33
C GLY A 385 -22.58 -7.91 -21.48
N TYR A 386 -21.60 -8.48 -20.77
CA TYR A 386 -20.19 -8.16 -20.95
C TYR A 386 -19.72 -8.39 -22.40
N GLN A 387 -20.03 -9.54 -22.99
CA GLN A 387 -19.64 -9.86 -24.38
C GLN A 387 -20.27 -8.87 -25.37
N GLU A 388 -21.55 -8.57 -25.22
CA GLU A 388 -22.27 -7.59 -26.04
C GLU A 388 -21.67 -6.18 -25.90
N LEU A 389 -21.31 -5.77 -24.68
CA LEU A 389 -20.66 -4.49 -24.41
C LEU A 389 -19.27 -4.42 -25.05
N VAL A 390 -18.46 -5.48 -24.96
CA VAL A 390 -17.14 -5.53 -25.63
C VAL A 390 -17.31 -5.30 -27.13
N ASP A 391 -18.25 -5.99 -27.78
CA ASP A 391 -18.48 -5.84 -29.22
C ASP A 391 -19.01 -4.46 -29.58
N LYS A 392 -19.92 -3.90 -28.77
CA LYS A 392 -20.42 -2.53 -28.94
C LYS A 392 -19.29 -1.51 -28.82
N PHE A 393 -18.46 -1.63 -27.79
CA PHE A 393 -17.38 -0.68 -27.52
C PHE A 393 -16.23 -0.79 -28.51
N LYS A 394 -15.91 -1.99 -29.02
CA LYS A 394 -14.95 -2.14 -30.13
C LYS A 394 -15.35 -1.37 -31.40
N ARG A 395 -16.66 -1.22 -31.64
CA ARG A 395 -17.21 -0.43 -32.75
C ARG A 395 -17.21 1.08 -32.45
N SER A 396 -17.22 1.48 -31.18
CA SER A 396 -17.09 2.87 -30.77
C SER A 396 -15.68 3.41 -31.13
N LYS A 397 -15.62 4.68 -31.53
CA LYS A 397 -14.36 5.34 -31.92
C LYS A 397 -13.80 6.31 -30.87
N ASN A 398 -14.48 6.53 -29.74
CA ASN A 398 -14.17 7.66 -28.84
C ASN A 398 -13.84 7.29 -27.38
N LEU A 399 -13.36 6.07 -27.08
CA LEU A 399 -13.04 5.65 -25.70
C LEU A 399 -11.65 6.12 -25.21
N LEU A 400 -11.06 7.14 -25.84
CA LEU A 400 -9.77 7.71 -25.43
C LEU A 400 -9.88 9.18 -25.01
N VAL A 401 -11.08 9.75 -25.07
CA VAL A 401 -11.30 11.21 -25.00
C VAL A 401 -11.63 11.70 -23.58
N SER A 402 -11.75 10.84 -22.55
CA SER A 402 -12.08 11.33 -21.19
C SER A 402 -11.74 10.38 -20.03
N ASP A 403 -10.57 9.74 -20.04
CA ASP A 403 -10.45 8.46 -19.32
C ASP A 403 -9.53 8.45 -18.09
N GLY A 404 -9.44 9.56 -17.36
CA GLY A 404 -8.70 9.56 -16.10
C GLY A 404 -8.95 10.78 -15.24
N GLU A 405 -10.06 10.78 -14.50
CA GLU A 405 -10.28 11.79 -13.47
C GLU A 405 -9.16 11.70 -12.42
N VAL A 406 -8.42 12.79 -12.21
CA VAL A 406 -7.39 12.86 -11.16
C VAL A 406 -8.11 13.08 -9.83
N LEU A 407 -8.11 12.07 -8.96
CA LEU A 407 -8.74 12.14 -7.65
C LEU A 407 -7.98 13.08 -6.71
N ASN A 408 -8.70 13.67 -5.75
CA ASN A 408 -8.13 14.52 -4.70
C ASN A 408 -6.94 13.87 -3.97
N SER A 409 -6.88 12.54 -3.88
CA SER A 409 -5.84 11.78 -3.18
C SER A 409 -4.45 11.83 -3.82
N GLY A 410 -4.34 11.98 -5.14
CA GLY A 410 -3.04 11.77 -5.83
C GLY A 410 -3.16 10.84 -7.02
N THR A 411 -4.17 10.01 -6.97
CA THR A 411 -4.34 8.84 -7.84
C THR A 411 -5.24 9.18 -9.01
N ILE A 412 -5.03 8.54 -10.15
CA ILE A 412 -5.99 8.60 -11.26
C ILE A 412 -7.11 7.59 -10.99
N ASN A 413 -8.34 8.00 -11.24
CA ASN A 413 -9.48 7.10 -11.28
C ASN A 413 -9.29 6.13 -12.45
N THR A 414 -8.75 4.96 -12.15
CA THR A 414 -8.62 3.88 -13.12
C THR A 414 -9.73 2.86 -12.95
N THR A 415 -10.95 3.22 -12.49
CA THR A 415 -12.04 2.24 -12.25
C THR A 415 -12.18 1.25 -13.40
N SER A 416 -12.25 1.74 -14.64
CA SER A 416 -12.31 0.91 -15.86
C SER A 416 -10.98 0.83 -16.63
N GLY A 417 -9.87 1.22 -16.01
CA GLY A 417 -8.59 1.51 -16.67
C GLY A 417 -8.53 2.93 -17.24
N ALA A 418 -7.35 3.37 -17.66
CA ALA A 418 -7.13 4.76 -18.10
C ALA A 418 -5.97 4.87 -19.12
N LEU A 419 -6.06 5.81 -20.07
CA LEU A 419 -4.92 6.19 -20.90
C LEU A 419 -4.12 7.30 -20.20
N LEU A 420 -3.04 6.93 -19.52
CA LEU A 420 -2.30 7.85 -18.62
C LEU A 420 -1.46 8.89 -19.37
N THR A 421 -1.18 8.66 -20.66
CA THR A 421 -0.47 9.60 -21.54
C THR A 421 -1.39 10.44 -22.42
N SER A 422 -2.70 10.43 -22.18
CA SER A 422 -3.65 11.36 -22.83
C SER A 422 -3.33 12.81 -22.44
N GLU A 423 -3.69 13.78 -23.29
CA GLU A 423 -3.48 15.20 -22.95
C GLU A 423 -4.27 15.58 -21.70
N ASP A 424 -5.54 15.20 -21.62
CA ASP A 424 -6.41 15.56 -20.48
C ASP A 424 -5.83 15.11 -19.14
N VAL A 425 -5.28 13.89 -19.07
CA VAL A 425 -4.64 13.38 -17.85
C VAL A 425 -3.39 14.18 -17.51
N LEU A 426 -2.55 14.50 -18.50
CA LEU A 426 -1.33 15.26 -18.28
C LEU A 426 -1.62 16.71 -17.87
N GLU A 427 -2.64 17.34 -18.46
CA GLU A 427 -3.11 18.66 -18.08
C GLU A 427 -3.67 18.68 -16.66
N ALA A 428 -4.50 17.69 -16.30
CA ALA A 428 -5.02 17.56 -14.94
C ALA A 428 -3.90 17.34 -13.90
N LEU A 429 -2.90 16.52 -14.22
CA LEU A 429 -1.73 16.32 -13.36
C LEU A 429 -0.85 17.58 -13.27
N GLN A 430 -0.72 18.34 -14.36
CA GLN A 430 0.00 19.61 -14.40
C GLN A 430 -0.68 20.66 -13.52
N ALA A 431 -1.98 20.90 -13.72
CA ALA A 431 -2.76 21.85 -12.92
C ALA A 431 -2.64 21.54 -11.42
N ARG A 432 -2.65 20.26 -11.06
CA ARG A 432 -2.42 19.82 -9.68
C ARG A 432 -1.01 20.09 -9.18
N SER A 433 0.00 19.82 -10.01
CA SER A 433 1.40 20.12 -9.67
C SER A 433 1.57 21.60 -9.36
N ASP A 434 0.94 22.46 -10.18
CA ASP A 434 0.99 23.90 -10.04
C ASP A 434 0.24 24.36 -8.77
N HIS A 435 -0.93 23.78 -8.49
CA HIS A 435 -1.65 24.02 -7.25
C HIS A 435 -0.82 23.65 -6.01
N ARG A 436 -0.18 22.47 -6.01
CA ARG A 436 0.69 22.04 -4.89
C ARG A 436 1.89 22.97 -4.72
N ALA A 437 2.51 23.39 -5.81
CA ALA A 437 3.62 24.34 -5.77
C ALA A 437 3.18 25.69 -5.21
N ALA A 438 2.00 26.18 -5.58
CA ALA A 438 1.42 27.41 -5.05
C ALA A 438 1.08 27.28 -3.55
N GLU A 439 0.52 26.16 -3.11
CA GLU A 439 0.26 25.88 -1.69
C GLU A 439 1.55 25.82 -0.86
N GLU A 440 2.60 25.18 -1.39
CA GLU A 440 3.90 25.10 -0.74
C GLU A 440 4.56 26.47 -0.64
N GLN A 441 4.52 27.26 -1.72
CA GLN A 441 5.01 28.64 -1.72
C GLN A 441 4.25 29.51 -0.71
N ALA A 442 2.92 29.40 -0.66
CA ALA A 442 2.10 30.11 0.32
C ALA A 442 2.36 29.64 1.76
N ARG A 443 2.69 28.37 1.98
CA ARG A 443 3.09 27.85 3.29
C ARG A 443 4.46 28.38 3.71
N ASN A 444 5.41 28.43 2.78
CA ASN A 444 6.75 28.94 3.03
C ASN A 444 6.72 30.45 3.32
N SER A 445 5.95 31.23 2.56
CA SER A 445 5.77 32.66 2.84
C SER A 445 5.13 32.92 4.20
N ARG A 446 4.08 32.17 4.56
CA ARG A 446 3.47 32.25 5.91
C ARG A 446 4.46 31.87 7.02
N ALA A 447 5.33 30.90 6.78
CA ALA A 447 6.36 30.48 7.74
C ALA A 447 7.45 31.56 7.90
N GLU A 448 7.86 32.20 6.81
CA GLU A 448 8.81 33.32 6.80
C GLU A 448 8.22 34.54 7.54
N GLU A 449 6.98 34.92 7.24
CA GLU A 449 6.27 36.00 7.94
C GLU A 449 6.15 35.70 9.45
N ALA A 450 5.83 34.47 9.82
CA ALA A 450 5.76 34.06 11.22
C ALA A 450 7.13 34.13 11.91
N CYS A 451 8.21 33.74 11.22
CA CYS A 451 9.58 33.86 11.71
C CYS A 451 9.97 35.33 11.92
N GLN A 452 9.67 36.21 10.97
CA GLN A 452 9.91 37.65 11.08
C GLN A 452 9.14 38.28 12.23
N ARG A 453 7.84 37.98 12.37
CA ARG A 453 7.03 38.46 13.51
C ARG A 453 7.58 37.98 14.85
N ARG A 454 8.10 36.76 14.93
CA ARG A 454 8.75 36.24 16.13
C ARG A 454 10.05 36.98 16.43
N ALA A 455 10.88 37.24 15.43
CA ALA A 455 12.12 38.00 15.59
C ALA A 455 11.85 39.43 16.09
N ILE A 456 10.85 40.11 15.51
CA ILE A 456 10.42 41.46 15.97
C ILE A 456 9.97 41.42 17.43
N ARG A 457 9.15 40.45 17.83
CA ARG A 457 8.69 40.31 19.22
C ARG A 457 9.86 40.07 20.19
N ILE A 458 10.83 39.25 19.81
CA ILE A 458 12.03 39.00 20.62
C ILE A 458 12.83 40.30 20.77
N ALA A 459 13.09 41.02 19.68
CA ALA A 459 13.82 42.29 19.70
C ALA A 459 13.10 43.36 20.54
N GLN A 460 11.77 43.45 20.44
CA GLN A 460 10.96 44.35 21.28
C GLN A 460 11.06 43.97 22.76
N ALA A 461 10.96 42.69 23.09
CA ALA A 461 11.08 42.22 24.47
C ALA A 461 12.48 42.50 25.06
N GLU A 462 13.55 42.30 24.27
CA GLU A 462 14.93 42.63 24.65
C GLU A 462 15.10 44.13 24.87
N ALA A 463 14.54 44.98 23.98
CA ALA A 463 14.58 46.43 24.14
C ALA A 463 13.87 46.88 25.42
N THR A 464 12.65 46.38 25.68
CA THR A 464 11.91 46.68 26.91
C THR A 464 12.64 46.18 28.16
N ALA A 465 13.31 45.02 28.10
CA ALA A 465 14.12 44.51 29.20
C ALA A 465 15.32 45.44 29.50
N ARG A 466 16.04 45.89 28.46
CA ARG A 466 17.14 46.86 28.58
C ARG A 466 16.69 48.19 29.17
N GLU A 467 15.54 48.71 28.74
CA GLU A 467 14.97 49.95 29.30
C GLU A 467 14.63 49.81 30.78
N LYS A 468 14.02 48.68 31.19
CA LYS A 468 13.72 48.40 32.60
C LYS A 468 14.99 48.31 33.44
N GLU A 469 16.03 47.67 32.91
CA GLU A 469 17.33 47.57 33.58
C GLU A 469 17.99 48.94 33.75
N LEU A 470 18.00 49.77 32.70
CA LEU A 470 18.51 51.14 32.77
C LEU A 470 17.73 52.00 33.78
N ALA A 471 16.41 51.87 33.81
CA ALA A 471 15.55 52.56 34.76
C ALA A 471 15.84 52.12 36.22
N ALA A 472 16.07 50.82 36.45
CA ALA A 472 16.47 50.30 37.75
C ALA A 472 17.83 50.84 38.19
N GLN A 473 18.81 50.91 37.27
CA GLN A 473 20.13 51.51 37.54
C GLN A 473 20.02 52.99 37.90
N ARG A 474 19.21 53.77 37.15
CA ARG A 474 18.94 55.19 37.45
C ARG A 474 18.30 55.37 38.83
N LYS A 475 17.32 54.55 39.17
CA LYS A 475 16.67 54.57 40.49
C LYS A 475 17.69 54.26 41.60
N ALA A 476 18.49 53.21 41.45
CA ALA A 476 19.53 52.85 42.41
C ALA A 476 20.63 53.93 42.57
N ALA A 477 20.96 54.66 41.50
CA ALA A 477 21.87 55.81 41.57
C ALA A 477 21.24 56.98 42.32
N HIS A 478 19.96 57.28 42.06
CA HIS A 478 19.21 58.32 42.76
C HIS A 478 19.06 58.01 44.26
N ASP A 479 18.74 56.77 44.62
CA ASP A 479 18.62 56.33 46.01
C ASP A 479 19.96 56.42 46.76
N ARG A 480 21.07 56.06 46.10
CA ARG A 480 22.43 56.27 46.63
C ARG A 480 22.72 57.75 46.86
N TRP A 481 22.36 58.61 45.92
CA TRP A 481 22.53 60.06 46.07
C TRP A 481 21.71 60.63 47.23
N LEU A 482 20.44 60.21 47.39
CA LEU A 482 19.60 60.61 48.53
C LEU A 482 20.19 60.19 49.87
N SER A 483 20.72 58.95 49.95
CA SER A 483 21.38 58.44 51.14
C SER A 483 22.63 59.26 51.49
N GLN A 484 23.51 59.51 50.51
CA GLN A 484 24.70 60.34 50.69
C GLN A 484 24.36 61.77 51.11
N ARG A 485 23.32 62.37 50.51
CA ARG A 485 22.82 63.70 50.89
C ARG A 485 22.33 63.73 52.34
N SER A 486 21.56 62.72 52.75
CA SER A 486 21.04 62.60 54.11
C SER A 486 22.18 62.42 55.13
N SER A 487 23.18 61.60 54.81
CA SER A 487 24.39 61.44 55.64
C SER A 487 25.21 62.72 55.75
N ARG A 488 25.39 63.46 54.64
CA ARG A 488 26.03 64.79 54.66
C ARG A 488 25.25 65.78 55.52
N GLN A 489 23.93 65.77 55.45
CA GLN A 489 23.09 66.64 56.27
C GLN A 489 23.26 66.32 57.77
N ARG A 490 23.23 65.03 58.14
CA ARG A 490 23.51 64.61 59.53
C ARG A 490 24.89 65.04 60.00
N GLN A 491 25.94 64.85 59.19
CA GLN A 491 27.29 65.33 59.52
C GLN A 491 27.33 66.85 59.72
N LEU A 492 26.62 67.63 58.91
CA LEU A 492 26.55 69.08 59.08
C LEU A 492 25.84 69.47 60.38
N ASP A 493 24.75 68.77 60.73
CA ASP A 493 24.00 69.02 61.96
C ASP A 493 24.79 68.58 63.21
N GLU A 494 25.48 67.43 63.17
CA GLU A 494 26.42 67.00 64.21
C GLU A 494 27.55 68.02 64.38
N ASN A 495 28.15 68.51 63.30
CA ASN A 495 29.15 69.57 63.35
C ASN A 495 28.60 70.87 63.94
N ARG A 496 27.34 71.23 63.65
CA ARG A 496 26.67 72.40 64.26
C ARG A 496 26.44 72.19 65.76
N ILE A 497 26.01 71.01 66.19
CA ILE A 497 25.83 70.65 67.60
C ILE A 497 27.17 70.69 68.33
N ALA A 498 28.22 70.08 67.78
CA ALA A 498 29.57 70.11 68.32
C ALA A 498 30.10 71.55 68.47
N ARG A 499 29.89 72.40 67.46
CA ARG A 499 30.23 73.84 67.55
C ARG A 499 29.46 74.56 68.65
N ARG A 500 28.17 74.26 68.82
CA ARG A 500 27.35 74.83 69.91
C ARG A 500 27.80 74.35 71.29
N GLN A 501 28.15 73.06 71.44
CA GLN A 501 28.71 72.53 72.68
C GLN A 501 30.07 73.16 73.00
N LEU A 502 30.95 73.28 72.01
CA LEU A 502 32.24 73.95 72.17
C LEU A 502 32.06 75.42 72.58
N ALA A 503 31.09 76.12 71.99
CA ALA A 503 30.74 77.49 72.38
C ALA A 503 30.19 77.56 73.81
N LYS A 504 29.31 76.64 74.22
CA LYS A 504 28.83 76.54 75.60
C LYS A 504 29.97 76.25 76.59
N MET A 505 30.91 75.36 76.25
CA MET A 505 32.08 75.09 77.08
C MET A 505 33.01 76.30 77.20
N LYS A 506 33.19 77.07 76.12
CA LYS A 506 33.93 78.34 76.15
C LYS A 506 33.24 79.38 77.05
N VAL A 507 31.91 79.51 76.96
CA VAL A 507 31.14 80.41 77.84
C VAL A 507 31.22 79.96 79.29
N ALA A 508 31.06 78.65 79.58
CA ALA A 508 31.19 78.10 80.92
C ALA A 508 32.61 78.32 81.50
N ALA A 509 33.65 78.12 80.68
CA ALA A 509 35.03 78.41 81.07
C ALA A 509 35.25 79.89 81.40
N MET A 510 34.63 80.82 80.65
CA MET A 510 34.68 82.25 80.96
C MET A 510 33.90 82.59 82.24
N SER A 511 32.75 81.95 82.50
CA SER A 511 31.97 82.15 83.73
C SER A 511 32.64 81.60 84.98
N SER A 512 33.39 80.50 84.89
CA SER A 512 34.16 79.95 86.01
C SER A 512 35.42 80.76 86.36
N VAL A 513 35.89 81.62 85.46
CA VAL A 513 37.02 82.53 85.74
C VAL A 513 36.57 83.77 86.52
N SER A 514 35.29 84.15 86.46
CA SER A 514 34.77 85.34 87.16
C SER A 514 34.30 85.10 88.61
N ILE A 515 34.33 83.87 89.14
CA ILE A 515 33.84 83.57 90.51
C ILE A 515 34.96 83.59 91.58
N VAL A 516 36.22 83.85 91.21
CA VAL A 516 37.34 83.94 92.18
C VAL A 516 38.13 85.26 92.03
N ALA A 517 37.49 86.30 91.52
CA ALA A 517 38.06 87.64 91.51
C ALA A 517 36.99 88.68 91.86
N GLU A 518 36.51 88.63 93.11
CA GLU A 518 36.08 89.79 93.90
C GLU A 518 36.10 89.45 95.39
#